data_AF-A0A6U3UM18-F1
#
_entry.id   AF-A0A6U3UM18-F1
#
_cell.length_a   1.000
_cell.length_b   1.000
_cell.length_c   1.000
_cell.angle_alpha   90.00
_cell.angle_beta   90.00
_cell.angle_gamma   90.00
#
_symmetry.space_group_name_H-M   'P 1'
#
loop_
_entity.id
_entity.type
_entity.pdbx_description
1 polymer ?
#
loop_
_entity_poly.entity_id
_entity_poly.type
_entity_poly.pdbx_seq_one_letter_code
_entity_poly.pdbx_strand_id
1 'polypeptide(L)'
;TEVEGEADFESLCRLFDSFLSGCGREAIDVSNAKMAMILSQTFYYIDRHDDNSVDDRESRVYVKNRISHHSIWSDDEFWDHALEQCVAESLQKSGVLLNYVKSSVDVRAVPNKCIKWHDLAPSEYADAAAQVHSVVFAQLGTLAHSMLEMDVSGSGSTARACNFVRRLSIRYQLPLNLRITLLNHLQNN
;
A
#
# COMPACT_ATOMS: atom_id res chain seq x y z
N THR A 1 -7.26 -3.56 -18.92
CA THR A 1 -6.79 -4.16 -20.17
C THR A 1 -7.35 -5.55 -20.25
N GLU A 2 -8.21 -5.80 -21.23
CA GLU A 2 -8.75 -7.14 -21.47
C GLU A 2 -7.64 -8.05 -22.00
N VAL A 3 -7.63 -9.30 -21.55
CA VAL A 3 -6.78 -10.38 -22.06
C VAL A 3 -7.67 -11.30 -22.88
N GLU A 4 -7.34 -11.44 -24.17
CA GLU A 4 -8.11 -12.27 -25.09
C GLU A 4 -7.88 -13.76 -24.80
N GLY A 5 -8.95 -14.49 -24.51
CA GLY A 5 -8.89 -15.92 -24.29
C GLY A 5 -8.55 -16.33 -22.85
N GLU A 6 -9.28 -17.33 -22.36
CA GLU A 6 -9.12 -17.84 -21.00
C GLU A 6 -7.74 -18.45 -20.77
N ALA A 7 -7.19 -19.16 -21.77
CA ALA A 7 -5.88 -19.79 -21.66
C ALA A 7 -4.73 -18.78 -21.46
N ASP A 8 -4.79 -17.64 -22.14
CA ASP A 8 -3.79 -16.57 -22.01
C ASP A 8 -3.95 -15.84 -20.66
N PHE A 9 -5.20 -15.63 -20.22
CA PHE A 9 -5.48 -15.09 -18.90
C PHE A 9 -4.97 -15.99 -17.77
N GLU A 10 -5.24 -17.29 -17.83
CA GLU A 10 -4.76 -18.26 -16.84
C GLU A 10 -3.23 -18.37 -16.87
N SER A 11 -2.61 -18.28 -18.05
CA SER A 11 -1.14 -18.22 -18.17
C SER A 11 -0.58 -16.96 -17.50
N LEU A 12 -1.23 -15.80 -17.70
CA LEU A 12 -0.85 -14.56 -17.02
C LEU A 12 -0.99 -14.68 -15.50
N CYS A 13 -2.07 -15.28 -15.01
CA CYS A 13 -2.27 -15.51 -13.57
C CYS A 13 -1.16 -16.38 -12.98
N ARG A 14 -0.78 -17.47 -13.66
CA ARG A 14 0.35 -18.33 -13.24
C ARG A 14 1.68 -17.59 -13.25
N LEU A 15 1.90 -16.68 -14.20
CA LEU A 15 3.09 -15.84 -14.24
C LEU A 15 3.16 -14.91 -13.03
N PHE A 16 2.05 -14.25 -12.67
CA PHE A 16 1.99 -13.42 -11.47
C PHE A 16 2.22 -14.25 -10.20
N ASP A 17 1.56 -15.41 -10.09
CA ASP A 17 1.71 -16.31 -8.95
C ASP A 17 3.17 -16.80 -8.77
N SER A 18 3.80 -17.22 -9.87
CA SER A 18 5.21 -17.64 -9.88
C SER A 18 6.16 -16.49 -9.54
N PHE A 19 5.87 -15.28 -10.04
CA PHE A 19 6.65 -14.08 -9.73
C PHE A 19 6.56 -13.72 -8.24
N LEU A 20 5.36 -13.78 -7.66
CA LEU A 20 5.13 -13.54 -6.25
C LEU A 20 5.78 -14.61 -5.36
N SER A 21 5.80 -15.87 -5.81
CA SER A 21 6.49 -16.98 -5.12
C SER A 21 8.01 -16.76 -5.05
N GLY A 22 8.57 -16.00 -6.01
CA GLY A 22 9.97 -15.60 -6.01
C GLY A 22 10.28 -14.39 -5.12
N CYS A 23 9.26 -13.66 -4.62
CA CYS A 23 9.47 -12.50 -3.77
C CYS A 23 9.75 -12.94 -2.34
N GLY A 24 10.92 -12.57 -1.81
CA GLY A 24 11.30 -12.76 -0.42
C GLY A 24 10.94 -11.56 0.47
N ARG A 25 11.81 -11.28 1.44
CA ARG A 25 11.64 -10.21 2.44
C ARG A 25 12.51 -8.99 2.16
N GLU A 26 13.29 -9.01 1.08
CA GLU A 26 14.16 -7.89 0.74
C GLU A 26 13.33 -6.70 0.23
N ALA A 27 13.85 -5.47 0.38
CA ALA A 27 13.12 -4.26 -0.02
C ALA A 27 12.73 -4.27 -1.52
N ILE A 28 13.56 -4.86 -2.37
CA ILE A 28 13.28 -5.03 -3.80
C ILE A 28 12.08 -5.96 -4.02
N ASP A 29 11.99 -7.04 -3.25
CA ASP A 29 10.91 -8.03 -3.34
C ASP A 29 9.58 -7.44 -2.88
N VAL A 30 9.60 -6.69 -1.76
CA VAL A 30 8.42 -5.97 -1.26
C VAL A 30 7.91 -4.98 -2.32
N SER A 31 8.82 -4.25 -2.97
CA SER A 31 8.48 -3.33 -4.06
C SER A 31 7.87 -4.07 -5.25
N ASN A 32 8.46 -5.20 -5.65
CA ASN A 32 8.02 -6.02 -6.77
C ASN A 32 6.63 -6.61 -6.52
N ALA A 33 6.40 -7.17 -5.33
CA ALA A 33 5.10 -7.70 -4.93
C ALA A 33 4.02 -6.63 -4.87
N LYS A 34 4.31 -5.43 -4.34
CA LYS A 34 3.38 -4.28 -4.40
C LYS A 34 3.05 -3.89 -5.84
N MET A 35 4.05 -3.88 -6.72
CA MET A 35 3.82 -3.57 -8.14
C MET A 35 2.93 -4.62 -8.80
N ALA A 36 3.19 -5.91 -8.57
CA ALA A 36 2.35 -7.01 -9.05
C ALA A 36 0.92 -6.88 -8.51
N MET A 37 0.73 -6.57 -7.24
CA MET A 37 -0.58 -6.30 -6.65
C MET A 37 -1.33 -5.19 -7.39
N ILE A 38 -0.68 -4.04 -7.64
CA ILE A 38 -1.29 -2.92 -8.37
C ILE A 38 -1.62 -3.32 -9.83
N LEU A 39 -0.67 -3.94 -10.53
CA LEU A 39 -0.84 -4.36 -11.92
C LEU A 39 -1.94 -5.40 -12.10
N SER A 40 -2.14 -6.28 -11.10
CA SER A 40 -3.17 -7.33 -11.15
C SER A 40 -4.61 -6.79 -11.23
N GLN A 41 -4.82 -5.53 -10.84
CA GLN A 41 -6.11 -4.85 -10.94
C GLN A 41 -6.37 -4.28 -12.35
N THR A 42 -5.34 -4.25 -13.20
CA THR A 42 -5.43 -3.68 -14.55
C THR A 42 -5.89 -4.72 -15.56
N PHE A 43 -5.41 -5.97 -15.44
CA PHE A 43 -5.68 -7.03 -16.41
C PHE A 43 -6.90 -7.86 -16.02
N TYR A 44 -7.79 -8.12 -16.98
CA TYR A 44 -9.00 -8.90 -16.77
C TYR A 44 -9.38 -9.76 -17.97
N TYR A 45 -10.17 -10.79 -17.73
CA TYR A 45 -10.85 -11.62 -18.71
C TYR A 45 -12.36 -11.45 -18.55
N ILE A 46 -13.10 -11.48 -19.67
CA ILE A 46 -14.56 -11.45 -19.66
C ILE A 46 -15.05 -12.89 -19.75
N ASP A 47 -15.68 -13.38 -18.68
CA ASP A 47 -16.29 -14.71 -18.67
C ASP A 47 -17.60 -14.67 -19.47
N ARG A 48 -17.53 -15.14 -20.72
CA ARG A 48 -18.67 -15.15 -21.66
C ARG A 48 -19.56 -16.38 -21.49
N HIS A 49 -19.34 -17.22 -20.49
CA HIS A 49 -20.23 -18.34 -20.21
C HIS A 49 -21.54 -17.92 -19.53
N ASP A 50 -21.63 -16.71 -18.96
CA ASP A 50 -22.84 -16.19 -18.34
C ASP A 50 -23.62 -15.27 -19.31
N ASP A 51 -24.38 -15.89 -20.22
CA ASP A 51 -25.18 -15.24 -21.29
C ASP A 51 -26.33 -14.36 -20.76
N ASN A 52 -26.45 -14.19 -19.43
CA ASN A 52 -27.47 -13.38 -18.76
C ASN A 52 -26.96 -12.04 -18.23
N SER A 53 -25.65 -11.76 -18.25
CA SER A 53 -25.14 -10.47 -17.76
C SER A 53 -25.35 -9.37 -18.80
N VAL A 54 -26.23 -8.41 -18.49
CA VAL A 54 -26.53 -7.25 -19.35
C VAL A 54 -25.38 -6.22 -19.33
N ASP A 55 -24.39 -6.39 -18.45
CA ASP A 55 -23.23 -5.51 -18.28
C ASP A 55 -21.90 -6.30 -18.34
N ASP A 56 -21.10 -6.05 -19.38
CA ASP A 56 -19.74 -6.57 -19.58
C ASP A 56 -18.76 -6.22 -18.44
N ARG A 57 -19.16 -5.39 -17.47
CA ARG A 57 -18.36 -5.09 -16.28
C ARG A 57 -18.51 -6.11 -15.17
N GLU A 58 -19.68 -6.73 -15.01
CA GLU A 58 -19.94 -7.69 -13.94
C GLU A 58 -19.33 -9.07 -14.24
N SER A 59 -19.15 -9.39 -15.53
CA SER A 59 -18.49 -10.62 -16.00
C SER A 59 -16.96 -10.55 -16.00
N ARG A 60 -16.35 -9.46 -15.50
CA ARG A 60 -14.89 -9.30 -15.49
C ARG A 60 -14.25 -10.02 -14.33
N VAL A 61 -13.40 -10.98 -14.67
CA VAL A 61 -12.49 -11.63 -13.73
C VAL A 61 -11.12 -10.97 -13.86
N TYR A 62 -10.66 -10.28 -12.82
CA TYR A 62 -9.34 -9.65 -12.81
C TYR A 62 -8.28 -10.63 -12.34
N VAL A 63 -7.01 -10.40 -12.74
CA VAL A 63 -5.88 -11.20 -12.24
C VAL A 63 -5.83 -11.17 -10.71
N LYS A 64 -6.17 -10.03 -10.08
CA LYS A 64 -6.23 -9.92 -8.62
C LYS A 64 -7.12 -10.99 -7.98
N ASN A 65 -8.24 -11.35 -8.60
CA ASN A 65 -9.16 -12.38 -8.11
C ASN A 65 -8.50 -13.77 -8.08
N ARG A 66 -7.51 -14.00 -8.96
CA ARG A 66 -6.77 -15.26 -9.06
C ARG A 66 -5.54 -15.28 -8.17
N ILE A 67 -4.94 -14.14 -7.82
CA ILE A 67 -3.70 -14.12 -7.01
C ILE A 67 -3.92 -13.74 -5.54
N SER A 68 -5.15 -13.40 -5.15
CA SER A 68 -5.52 -13.03 -3.77
C SER A 68 -5.20 -14.13 -2.75
N HIS A 69 -5.19 -15.40 -3.15
CA HIS A 69 -4.87 -16.49 -2.24
C HIS A 69 -3.35 -16.74 -2.07
N HIS A 70 -2.48 -15.97 -2.74
CA HIS A 70 -1.04 -16.17 -2.65
C HIS A 70 -0.53 -15.92 -1.22
N SER A 71 0.37 -16.78 -0.74
CA SER A 71 0.80 -16.81 0.66
C SER A 71 1.51 -15.54 1.14
N ILE A 72 2.09 -14.76 0.23
CA ILE A 72 2.75 -13.48 0.55
C ILE A 72 1.79 -12.48 1.20
N TRP A 73 0.51 -12.47 0.80
CA TRP A 73 -0.51 -11.60 1.41
C TRP A 73 -0.86 -12.03 2.82
N SER A 74 -0.57 -13.29 3.13
CA SER A 74 -0.71 -13.82 4.47
C SER A 74 0.51 -13.55 5.37
N ASP A 75 1.57 -12.91 4.89
CA ASP A 75 2.74 -12.56 5.70
C ASP A 75 2.60 -11.16 6.32
N ASP A 76 2.57 -11.06 7.66
CA ASP A 76 2.50 -9.77 8.36
C ASP A 76 3.79 -8.95 8.24
N GLU A 77 4.95 -9.59 8.05
CA GLU A 77 6.23 -8.89 7.86
C GLU A 77 6.25 -8.18 6.50
N PHE A 78 5.67 -8.78 5.46
CA PHE A 78 5.51 -8.14 4.16
C PHE A 78 4.75 -6.81 4.28
N TRP A 79 3.61 -6.80 5.00
CA TRP A 79 2.79 -5.59 5.16
C TRP A 79 3.49 -4.51 5.99
N ASP A 80 4.27 -4.90 7.02
CA ASP A 80 5.10 -3.97 7.80
C ASP A 80 6.12 -3.27 6.90
N HIS A 81 6.88 -4.04 6.11
CA HIS A 81 7.88 -3.49 5.21
C HIS A 81 7.25 -2.70 4.06
N ALA A 82 6.09 -3.12 3.56
CA ALA A 82 5.32 -2.39 2.56
C ALA A 82 4.96 -0.99 3.07
N LEU A 83 4.49 -0.88 4.32
CA LEU A 83 4.17 0.41 4.94
C LEU A 83 5.41 1.27 5.12
N GLU A 84 6.49 0.71 5.68
CA GLU A 84 7.76 1.41 5.86
C GLU A 84 8.26 2.01 4.54
N GLN A 85 8.27 1.20 3.48
CA GLN A 85 8.69 1.64 2.16
C GLN A 85 7.76 2.73 1.59
N CYS A 86 6.43 2.56 1.70
CA CYS A 86 5.47 3.55 1.20
C CYS A 86 5.56 4.90 1.94
N VAL A 87 5.76 4.86 3.27
CA VAL A 87 5.97 6.07 4.09
C VAL A 87 7.29 6.74 3.71
N ALA A 88 8.38 6.00 3.61
CA ALA A 88 9.68 6.55 3.23
C ALA A 88 9.64 7.23 1.85
N GLU A 89 9.07 6.56 0.85
CA GLU A 89 8.91 7.12 -0.51
C GLU A 89 8.03 8.37 -0.52
N SER A 90 6.93 8.36 0.25
CA SER A 90 6.01 9.50 0.34
C SER A 90 6.66 10.70 1.00
N LEU A 91 7.41 10.50 2.08
CA LEU A 91 8.17 11.56 2.75
C LEU A 91 9.27 12.14 1.85
N GLN A 92 9.94 11.29 1.09
CA GLN A 92 10.96 11.73 0.12
C GLN A 92 10.35 12.56 -1.01
N LYS A 93 9.20 12.14 -1.55
CA LYS A 93 8.49 12.86 -2.63
C LYS A 93 7.87 14.19 -2.17
N SER A 94 7.27 14.20 -0.98
CA SER A 94 6.60 15.40 -0.44
C SER A 94 7.58 16.44 0.09
N GLY A 95 8.81 16.05 0.43
CA GLY A 95 9.83 16.98 0.91
C GLY A 95 9.45 17.64 2.23
N VAL A 96 8.73 16.94 3.12
CA VAL A 96 8.25 17.46 4.42
C VAL A 96 9.31 18.29 5.15
N LEU A 97 10.57 17.82 5.15
CA LEU A 97 11.69 18.49 5.82
C LEU A 97 12.38 19.56 4.96
N LEU A 98 12.22 19.53 3.62
CA LEU A 98 12.79 20.52 2.70
C LEU A 98 12.09 21.88 2.83
N ASN A 99 10.84 21.90 3.28
CA ASN A 99 10.10 23.13 3.54
C ASN A 99 10.69 23.98 4.68
N TYR A 100 11.56 23.39 5.52
CA TYR A 100 12.20 24.04 6.65
C TYR A 100 13.66 24.44 6.37
N VAL A 101 14.10 24.38 5.10
CA VAL A 101 15.40 24.94 4.69
C VAL A 101 15.35 26.46 4.89
N LYS A 102 15.99 26.95 5.96
CA LYS A 102 16.19 28.38 6.19
C LYS A 102 16.89 28.99 4.96
N SER A 103 16.24 29.98 4.34
CA SER A 103 16.70 30.74 3.15
C SER A 103 18.04 31.50 3.31
N SER A 104 18.77 31.30 4.41
CA SER A 104 20.03 32.01 4.69
C SER A 104 21.26 31.34 4.07
N VAL A 105 21.10 30.36 3.18
CA VAL A 105 22.22 29.70 2.51
C VAL A 105 21.90 29.60 1.02
N ASP A 106 22.79 30.15 0.19
CA ASP A 106 22.71 30.13 -1.27
C ASP A 106 22.18 28.80 -1.81
N VAL A 107 20.97 28.82 -2.36
CA VAL A 107 20.27 27.67 -2.96
C VAL A 107 21.06 27.06 -4.12
N ARG A 108 22.10 27.75 -4.60
CA ARG A 108 23.01 27.33 -5.67
C ARG A 108 24.20 26.49 -5.22
N ALA A 109 24.46 26.32 -3.91
CA ALA A 109 25.74 25.81 -3.45
C ALA A 109 25.82 24.33 -3.06
N VAL A 110 24.74 23.61 -2.70
CA VAL A 110 24.86 22.18 -2.35
C VAL A 110 23.59 21.39 -2.68
N PRO A 111 23.59 20.46 -3.65
CA PRO A 111 22.38 19.73 -4.08
C PRO A 111 21.85 18.67 -3.09
N ASN A 112 22.49 18.45 -1.95
CA ASN A 112 22.31 17.24 -1.14
C ASN A 112 22.18 17.47 0.38
N LYS A 113 21.75 18.66 0.84
CA LYS A 113 21.49 18.84 2.29
C LYS A 113 20.16 18.21 2.69
N CYS A 114 20.24 16.98 3.19
CA CYS A 114 19.17 16.34 3.96
C CYS A 114 19.07 17.02 5.33
N ILE A 115 17.99 17.77 5.56
CA ILE A 115 17.67 18.31 6.89
C ILE A 115 17.28 17.16 7.80
N LYS A 116 17.95 17.03 8.94
CA LYS A 116 17.58 16.03 9.94
C LYS A 116 16.54 16.63 10.87
N TRP A 117 15.69 15.78 11.43
CA TRP A 117 14.60 16.24 12.31
C TRP A 117 15.08 17.06 13.51
N HIS A 118 16.30 16.79 14.02
CA HIS A 118 16.89 17.52 15.14
C HIS A 118 17.50 18.88 14.76
N ASP A 119 17.56 19.20 13.46
CA ASP A 119 18.02 20.51 12.98
C ASP A 119 16.87 21.53 12.94
N LEU A 120 15.62 21.09 13.11
CA LEU A 120 14.44 21.96 13.12
C LEU A 120 14.35 22.76 14.43
N ALA A 121 13.77 23.95 14.35
CA ALA A 121 13.44 24.71 15.55
C ALA A 121 12.33 24.01 16.36
N PRO A 122 12.28 24.17 17.69
CA PRO A 122 11.22 23.60 18.51
C PRO A 122 9.80 23.96 18.06
N SER A 123 9.61 25.15 17.48
CA SER A 123 8.34 25.58 16.91
C SER A 123 7.93 24.83 15.64
N GLU A 124 8.89 24.26 14.92
CA GLU A 124 8.68 23.55 13.64
C GLU A 124 8.43 22.05 13.86
N TYR A 125 8.78 21.51 15.03
CA TYR A 125 8.60 20.08 15.35
C TYR A 125 7.14 19.64 15.27
N ALA A 126 6.21 20.46 15.78
CA ALA A 126 4.79 20.11 15.80
C ALA A 126 4.23 19.95 14.37
N ASP A 127 4.56 20.89 13.49
CA ASP A 127 4.08 20.89 12.10
C ASP A 127 4.74 19.78 11.28
N ALA A 128 6.04 19.55 11.46
CA ALA A 128 6.75 18.44 10.81
C ALA A 128 6.19 17.08 11.26
N ALA A 129 5.93 16.91 12.56
CA ALA A 129 5.31 15.70 13.10
C ALA A 129 3.89 15.50 12.56
N ALA A 130 3.09 16.56 12.46
CA ALA A 130 1.74 16.50 11.88
C ALA A 130 1.76 16.06 10.41
N GLN A 131 2.72 16.54 9.61
CA GLN A 131 2.90 16.10 8.23
C GLN A 131 3.30 14.62 8.15
N VAL A 132 4.24 14.17 8.98
CA VAL A 132 4.62 12.75 9.05
C VAL A 132 3.42 11.87 9.43
N HIS A 133 2.66 12.26 10.47
CA HIS A 133 1.45 11.53 10.87
C HIS A 133 0.40 11.49 9.76
N SER A 134 0.26 12.56 8.97
CA SER A 134 -0.67 12.58 7.84
C SER A 134 -0.26 11.59 6.75
N VAL A 135 1.04 11.49 6.44
CA VAL A 135 1.57 10.50 5.51
C VAL A 135 1.35 9.09 6.04
N VAL A 136 1.72 8.81 7.29
CA VAL A 136 1.53 7.48 7.89
C VAL A 136 0.06 7.10 7.90
N PHE A 137 -0.84 8.01 8.28
CA PHE A 137 -2.28 7.77 8.28
C PHE A 137 -2.79 7.37 6.90
N ALA A 138 -2.42 8.12 5.86
CA ALA A 138 -2.83 7.84 4.49
C ALA A 138 -2.32 6.47 4.00
N GLN A 139 -1.01 6.21 4.15
CA GLN A 139 -0.40 4.96 3.69
C GLN A 139 -0.92 3.74 4.46
N LEU A 140 -1.12 3.88 5.77
CA LEU A 140 -1.67 2.82 6.62
C LEU A 140 -3.10 2.48 6.22
N GLY A 141 -3.93 3.48 5.94
CA GLY A 141 -5.30 3.28 5.46
C GLY A 141 -5.32 2.58 4.09
N THR A 142 -4.53 3.06 3.12
CA THR A 142 -4.44 2.46 1.79
C THR A 142 -4.02 1.00 1.84
N LEU A 143 -2.97 0.66 2.59
CA LEU A 143 -2.53 -0.73 2.71
C LEU A 143 -3.54 -1.61 3.45
N ALA A 144 -4.23 -1.08 4.47
CA ALA A 144 -5.29 -1.83 5.13
C ALA A 144 -6.43 -2.20 4.17
N HIS A 145 -6.79 -1.32 3.23
CA HIS A 145 -7.74 -1.67 2.17
C HIS A 145 -7.17 -2.73 1.21
N SER A 146 -5.90 -2.58 0.80
CA SER A 146 -5.26 -3.60 -0.04
C SER A 146 -5.24 -4.97 0.65
N MET A 147 -5.05 -5.03 1.97
CA MET A 147 -5.16 -6.28 2.73
C MET A 147 -6.57 -6.88 2.63
N LEU A 148 -7.61 -6.07 2.79
CA LEU A 148 -9.00 -6.54 2.64
C LEU A 148 -9.28 -7.07 1.23
N GLU A 149 -8.76 -6.41 0.20
CA GLU A 149 -8.94 -6.82 -1.19
C GLU A 149 -8.15 -8.07 -1.58
N MET A 150 -6.98 -8.28 -0.96
CA MET A 150 -6.13 -9.43 -1.27
C MET A 150 -6.44 -10.63 -0.39
N ASP A 151 -7.05 -10.47 0.78
CA ASP A 151 -7.40 -11.59 1.68
C ASP A 151 -8.89 -11.98 1.56
N VAL A 152 -9.33 -12.30 0.34
CA VAL A 152 -10.76 -12.59 0.02
C VAL A 152 -11.22 -13.94 0.60
N SER A 153 -10.30 -14.83 0.97
CA SER A 153 -10.62 -16.22 1.31
C SER A 153 -10.81 -16.49 2.82
N GLY A 154 -10.60 -15.50 3.70
CA GLY A 154 -10.67 -15.69 5.15
C GLY A 154 -11.71 -14.81 5.83
N SER A 155 -12.58 -15.42 6.65
CA SER A 155 -13.44 -14.70 7.62
C SER A 155 -12.64 -13.87 8.67
N GLY A 156 -11.31 -13.93 8.64
CA GLY A 156 -10.39 -13.19 9.49
C GLY A 156 -9.74 -11.96 8.86
N SER A 157 -10.01 -11.65 7.57
CA SER A 157 -9.34 -10.55 6.85
C SER A 157 -9.52 -9.19 7.54
N THR A 158 -10.75 -8.83 7.93
CA THR A 158 -11.03 -7.59 8.68
C THR A 158 -10.33 -7.55 10.03
N ALA A 159 -10.30 -8.67 10.75
CA ALA A 159 -9.64 -8.75 12.05
C ALA A 159 -8.13 -8.54 11.91
N ARG A 160 -7.54 -9.07 10.84
CA ARG A 160 -6.12 -8.96 10.52
C ARG A 160 -5.74 -7.54 10.09
N ALA A 161 -6.51 -6.92 9.20
CA ALA A 161 -6.35 -5.51 8.84
C ALA A 161 -6.50 -4.59 10.07
N CYS A 162 -7.46 -4.87 10.95
CA CYS A 162 -7.61 -4.16 12.22
C CYS A 162 -6.38 -4.33 13.13
N ASN A 163 -5.81 -5.53 13.22
CA ASN A 163 -4.60 -5.79 13.99
C ASN A 163 -3.40 -5.01 13.42
N PHE A 164 -3.21 -5.07 12.12
CA PHE A 164 -2.20 -4.29 11.38
C PHE A 164 -2.31 -2.78 11.70
N VAL A 165 -3.51 -2.21 11.57
CA VAL A 165 -3.76 -0.79 11.91
C VAL A 165 -3.51 -0.50 13.39
N ARG A 166 -3.97 -1.33 14.32
CA ARG A 166 -3.73 -1.13 15.76
C ARG A 166 -2.23 -1.10 16.07
N ARG A 167 -1.51 -2.11 15.60
CA ARG A 167 -0.08 -2.29 15.88
C ARG A 167 0.75 -1.13 15.32
N LEU A 168 0.53 -0.76 14.06
CA LEU A 168 1.35 0.26 13.41
C LEU A 168 0.93 1.68 13.78
N SER A 169 -0.35 1.94 14.04
CA SER A 169 -0.77 3.26 14.55
C SER A 169 -0.19 3.57 15.94
N ILE A 170 0.02 2.56 16.78
CA ILE A 170 0.75 2.69 18.04
C ILE A 170 2.25 2.88 17.78
N ARG A 171 2.87 2.05 16.94
CA ARG A 171 4.30 2.13 16.61
C ARG A 171 4.70 3.50 16.08
N TYR A 172 3.89 4.08 15.20
CA TYR A 172 4.10 5.41 14.62
C TYR A 172 3.46 6.55 15.44
N GLN A 173 2.97 6.25 16.65
CA GLN A 173 2.44 7.25 17.60
C GLN A 173 1.34 8.16 17.02
N LEU A 174 0.53 7.65 16.09
CA LEU A 174 -0.57 8.42 15.52
C LEU A 174 -1.49 8.97 16.63
N PRO A 175 -2.01 10.19 16.54
CA PRO A 175 -3.00 10.71 17.49
C PRO A 175 -4.22 9.79 17.64
N LEU A 176 -4.77 9.70 18.86
CA LEU A 176 -5.85 8.76 19.19
C LEU A 176 -7.07 8.89 18.25
N ASN A 177 -7.46 10.11 17.91
CA ASN A 177 -8.56 10.37 16.98
C ASN A 177 -8.32 9.72 15.61
N LEU A 178 -7.10 9.80 15.06
CA LEU A 178 -6.76 9.18 13.78
C LEU A 178 -6.80 7.65 13.86
N ARG A 179 -6.36 7.06 14.99
CA ARG A 179 -6.45 5.61 15.21
C ARG A 179 -7.90 5.13 15.19
N ILE A 180 -8.77 5.85 15.90
CA ILE A 180 -10.21 5.54 15.96
C ILE A 180 -10.84 5.65 14.58
N THR A 181 -10.51 6.70 13.81
CA THR A 181 -11.01 6.88 12.45
C THR A 181 -10.66 5.71 11.55
N LEU A 182 -9.39 5.25 11.53
CA LEU A 182 -8.98 4.11 10.71
C LEU A 182 -9.71 2.83 11.10
N LEU A 183 -9.81 2.54 12.40
CA LEU A 183 -10.46 1.32 12.86
C LEU A 183 -11.96 1.32 12.60
N ASN A 184 -12.64 2.44 12.84
CA ASN A 184 -14.06 2.57 12.52
C ASN A 184 -14.30 2.40 11.01
N HIS A 185 -13.41 2.92 10.17
CA HIS A 185 -13.53 2.77 8.73
C HIS A 185 -13.43 1.29 8.30
N LEU A 186 -12.49 0.52 8.86
CA LEU A 186 -12.35 -0.90 8.54
C LEU A 186 -13.48 -1.77 9.07
N GLN A 187 -14.13 -1.37 10.17
CA GLN A 187 -15.24 -2.12 10.76
C GLN A 187 -16.59 -1.88 10.06
N ASN A 188 -16.68 -0.79 9.27
CA ASN A 188 -17.88 -0.40 8.56
C ASN A 188 -17.85 -0.80 7.06
N ASN A 189 -16.77 -1.43 6.60
CA ASN A 189 -16.66 -2.05 5.27
C ASN A 189 -16.85 -3.57 5.40
#